data_AF-A0A0H2VH34-F1
#
_entry.id   AF-A0A0H2VH34-F1
#
_cell.length_a   1.000
_cell.length_b   1.000
_cell.length_c   1.000
_cell.angle_alpha   90.00
_cell.angle_beta   90.00
_cell.angle_gamma   90.00
#
_symmetry.space_group_name_H-M   'P 1'
#
loop_
_entity.id
_entity.type
_entity.pdbx_description
1 polymer ?
#
loop_
_entity_poly.entity_id
_entity_poly.type
_entity_poly.pdbx_seq_one_letter_code
_entity_poly.pdbx_strand_id
1 'polypeptide(L)'
;MSKTPYELIGQKALYQMIDHFYQLVEKDSRINHLFPGDFKETSRKQKQFLTQFLGGPDLYTQEHGHPMLKRRHMEFTISEYERDAWLENMHTAIQHAKLPAGVGDYLFERLRLTANHMVNS
;
A
#
# COMPACT_ATOMS: atom_id res chain seq x y z
N MET A 1 15.70 -11.87 -19.17
CA MET A 1 15.18 -11.75 -17.79
C MET A 1 13.90 -10.93 -17.86
N SER A 2 12.82 -11.36 -17.21
CA SER A 2 11.58 -10.58 -17.14
C SER A 2 11.76 -9.42 -16.17
N LYS A 3 11.28 -8.22 -16.53
CA LYS A 3 11.28 -7.07 -15.63
C LYS A 3 10.45 -7.32 -14.37
N THR A 4 10.88 -6.83 -13.23
CA THR A 4 10.08 -6.86 -11.99
C THR A 4 8.88 -5.90 -12.10
N PRO A 5 7.81 -6.09 -11.31
CA PRO A 5 6.72 -5.12 -11.23
C PRO A 5 7.19 -3.70 -10.90
N TYR A 6 8.19 -3.56 -10.01
CA TYR A 6 8.80 -2.26 -9.69
C TYR A 6 9.45 -1.60 -10.92
N GLU A 7 10.19 -2.37 -11.73
CA GLU A 7 10.81 -1.87 -12.96
C GLU A 7 9.78 -1.48 -14.04
N LEU A 8 8.64 -2.17 -14.09
CA LEU A 8 7.54 -1.85 -15.01
C LEU A 8 6.82 -0.56 -14.61
N ILE A 9 6.56 -0.37 -13.32
CA ILE A 9 5.86 0.81 -12.79
C ILE A 9 6.79 2.04 -12.79
N GLY A 10 8.03 1.86 -12.33
CA GLY A 10 8.99 2.93 -12.10
C GLY A 10 8.72 3.70 -10.80
N GLN A 11 9.79 4.10 -10.11
CA GLN A 11 9.73 4.73 -8.78
C GLN A 11 8.80 5.95 -8.74
N LYS A 12 8.90 6.83 -9.74
CA LYS A 12 8.12 8.07 -9.77
C LYS A 12 6.62 7.80 -9.81
N ALA A 13 6.17 6.90 -10.68
CA ALA A 13 4.76 6.56 -10.80
C ALA A 13 4.25 5.84 -9.55
N LEU A 14 5.05 4.92 -8.98
CA LEU A 14 4.72 4.25 -7.73
C LEU A 14 4.52 5.27 -6.59
N TYR A 15 5.42 6.23 -6.46
CA TYR A 15 5.38 7.20 -5.36
C TYR A 15 4.19 8.16 -5.51
N GLN A 16 3.91 8.61 -6.74
CA GLN A 16 2.74 9.45 -7.03
C GLN A 16 1.42 8.70 -6.76
N MET A 17 1.34 7.43 -7.13
CA MET A 17 0.19 6.58 -6.82
C MET A 17 -0.03 6.45 -5.31
N ILE A 18 1.03 6.23 -4.54
CA ILE A 18 0.96 6.11 -3.07
C ILE A 18 0.58 7.44 -2.42
N ASP A 19 1.10 8.57 -2.92
CA ASP A 19 0.71 9.89 -2.43
C ASP A 19 -0.78 10.16 -2.68
N HIS A 20 -1.27 9.82 -3.87
CA HIS A 20 -2.69 9.94 -4.18
C HIS A 20 -3.55 9.00 -3.32
N PHE A 21 -3.09 7.76 -3.09
CA PHE A 21 -3.75 6.83 -2.18
C PHE A 21 -3.94 7.44 -0.78
N TYR A 22 -2.91 8.04 -0.19
CA TYR A 22 -3.05 8.64 1.14
C TYR A 22 -3.91 9.91 1.16
N GLN A 23 -4.00 10.67 0.07
CA GLN A 23 -4.98 11.77 -0.06
C GLN A 23 -6.42 11.27 -0.04
N LEU A 24 -6.67 10.06 -0.55
CA LEU A 24 -8.00 9.43 -0.50
C LEU A 24 -8.29 8.91 0.91
N VAL A 25 -7.33 8.18 1.51
CA VAL A 25 -7.43 7.66 2.89
C VAL A 25 -7.69 8.78 3.89
N GLU A 26 -7.00 9.91 3.80
CA GLU A 26 -7.18 11.06 4.71
C GLU A 26 -8.63 11.57 4.73
N LYS A 27 -9.32 11.50 3.58
CA LYS A 27 -10.70 11.96 3.39
C LYS A 27 -11.75 10.89 3.68
N ASP A 28 -11.35 9.63 3.86
CA ASP A 28 -12.26 8.52 4.08
C ASP A 28 -12.45 8.28 5.58
N SER A 29 -13.59 8.74 6.12
CA SER A 29 -13.94 8.63 7.54
C SER A 29 -14.04 7.19 8.04
N ARG A 30 -14.13 6.20 7.13
CA ARG A 30 -14.19 4.78 7.48
C ARG A 30 -12.85 4.25 7.97
N ILE A 31 -11.74 4.88 7.58
CA ILE A 31 -10.40 4.33 7.85
C ILE A 31 -9.39 5.38 8.33
N ASN A 32 -9.62 6.67 8.10
CA ASN A 32 -8.66 7.72 8.48
C ASN A 32 -8.31 7.72 9.98
N HIS A 33 -9.23 7.27 10.83
CA HIS A 33 -9.04 7.15 12.28
C HIS A 33 -7.96 6.12 12.66
N LEU A 34 -7.62 5.19 11.76
CA LEU A 34 -6.52 4.23 11.96
C LEU A 34 -5.13 4.83 11.72
N PHE A 35 -5.05 6.06 11.22
CA PHE A 35 -3.80 6.74 10.89
C PHE A 35 -3.59 7.94 11.83
N PRO A 36 -3.23 7.71 13.11
CA PRO A 36 -2.97 8.80 14.04
C PRO A 36 -1.66 9.51 13.65
N GLY A 37 -1.76 10.78 13.28
CA GLY A 37 -0.60 11.66 13.12
C GLY A 37 -0.27 12.01 11.66
N ASP A 38 0.99 11.85 11.28
CA ASP A 38 1.52 12.39 10.02
C ASP A 38 1.38 11.39 8.85
N PHE A 39 0.45 11.68 7.95
CA PHE A 39 0.26 10.95 6.68
C PHE A 39 1.54 10.92 5.82
N LYS A 40 2.45 11.88 5.99
CA LYS A 40 3.73 11.92 5.27
C LYS A 40 4.65 10.76 5.65
N GLU A 41 4.80 10.48 6.94
CA GLU A 41 5.62 9.35 7.41
C GLU A 41 4.96 8.00 7.07
N THR A 42 3.63 7.93 7.15
CA THR A 42 2.88 6.73 6.74
C THR A 42 3.06 6.47 5.24
N SER A 43 2.94 7.51 4.39
CA SER A 43 3.22 7.43 2.95
C SER A 43 4.66 6.99 2.67
N ARG A 44 5.65 7.54 3.40
CA ARG A 44 7.06 7.16 3.25
C ARG A 44 7.30 5.68 3.53
N LYS A 45 6.74 5.16 4.63
CA LYS A 45 6.85 3.73 4.97
C LYS A 45 6.17 2.84 3.93
N GLN A 46 5.01 3.25 3.42
CA GLN A 46 4.32 2.52 2.34
C GLN A 46 5.13 2.51 1.04
N LYS A 47 5.77 3.63 0.67
CA LYS A 47 6.68 3.73 -0.48
C LYS A 47 7.84 2.77 -0.35
N GLN A 48 8.51 2.76 0.81
CA GLN A 48 9.60 1.83 1.08
C GLN A 48 9.14 0.37 0.98
N PHE A 49 8.00 0.07 1.61
CA PHE A 49 7.43 -1.27 1.59
C PHE A 49 7.08 -1.73 0.18
N LEU A 50 6.35 -0.93 -0.60
CA LEU A 50 5.94 -1.31 -1.96
C LEU A 50 7.12 -1.35 -2.94
N THR A 51 8.13 -0.50 -2.78
CA THR A 51 9.38 -0.61 -3.54
C THR A 51 10.00 -2.00 -3.34
N GLN A 52 10.16 -2.43 -2.09
CA GLN A 52 10.72 -3.76 -1.78
C GLN A 52 9.77 -4.88 -2.24
N PHE A 53 8.49 -4.77 -1.93
CA PHE A 53 7.47 -5.80 -2.19
C PHE A 53 7.32 -6.11 -3.69
N LEU A 54 7.56 -5.13 -4.55
CA LEU A 54 7.45 -5.24 -6.00
C LEU A 54 8.77 -5.62 -6.70
N GLY A 55 9.80 -5.99 -5.93
CA GLY A 55 11.08 -6.44 -6.44
C GLY A 55 12.09 -5.31 -6.72
N GLY A 56 11.90 -4.15 -6.11
CA GLY A 56 12.91 -3.09 -6.02
C GLY A 56 13.86 -3.27 -4.82
N PRO A 57 14.66 -2.24 -4.48
CA PRO A 57 15.56 -2.27 -3.33
C PRO A 57 14.83 -2.51 -1.99
N ASP A 58 15.52 -3.10 -1.02
CA ASP A 58 15.02 -3.50 0.30
C ASP A 58 14.89 -2.33 1.31
N LEU A 59 14.43 -1.18 0.84
CA LEU A 59 14.38 0.08 1.59
C LEU A 59 13.63 -0.05 2.93
N TYR A 60 12.56 -0.84 2.96
CA TYR A 60 11.79 -1.01 4.20
C TYR A 60 12.57 -1.84 5.22
N THR A 61 13.17 -2.94 4.79
CA THR A 61 13.89 -3.85 5.69
C THR A 61 15.15 -3.20 6.25
N GLN A 62 15.85 -2.41 5.44
CA GLN A 62 17.05 -1.69 5.87
C GLN A 62 16.77 -0.71 7.03
N GLU A 63 15.60 -0.05 7.04
CA GLU A 63 15.26 0.93 8.08
C GLU A 63 14.42 0.36 9.22
N HIS A 64 13.46 -0.52 8.92
CA HIS A 64 12.44 -0.97 9.88
C HIS A 64 12.61 -2.43 10.31
N GLY A 65 13.57 -3.16 9.73
CA GLY A 65 13.76 -4.60 9.91
C GLY A 65 12.68 -5.44 9.21
N HIS A 66 12.55 -6.69 9.63
CA HIS A 66 11.60 -7.62 9.02
C HIS A 66 10.15 -7.05 9.04
N PRO A 67 9.38 -7.12 7.93
CA PRO A 67 8.08 -6.47 7.83
C PRO A 67 7.09 -6.82 8.94
N MET A 68 6.98 -8.10 9.31
CA MET A 68 6.09 -8.59 10.38
C MET A 68 4.68 -7.97 10.30
N LEU A 69 4.13 -7.87 9.07
CA LEU A 69 2.97 -7.04 8.76
C LEU A 69 1.80 -7.28 9.72
N LYS A 70 1.36 -8.54 9.85
CA LYS A 70 0.23 -8.88 10.73
C LYS A 70 0.45 -8.38 12.16
N ARG A 71 1.63 -8.61 12.72
CA ARG A 71 1.98 -8.17 14.09
C ARG A 71 1.88 -6.64 14.22
N ARG A 72 2.37 -5.88 13.25
CA ARG A 72 2.27 -4.40 13.27
C ARG A 72 0.83 -3.92 13.08
N HIS A 73 -0.01 -4.67 12.38
CA HIS A 73 -1.42 -4.35 12.20
C HIS A 73 -2.30 -4.76 13.39
N MET A 74 -1.82 -5.58 14.32
CA MET A 74 -2.55 -5.95 15.55
C MET A 74 -2.73 -4.79 16.54
N GLU A 75 -2.01 -3.69 16.36
CA GLU A 75 -2.19 -2.46 17.17
C GLU A 75 -3.48 -1.72 16.82
N PHE A 76 -4.12 -2.09 15.70
CA PHE A 76 -5.33 -1.48 15.18
C PHE A 76 -6.46 -2.51 15.13
N THR A 77 -7.70 -2.07 15.35
CA THR A 77 -8.88 -2.88 15.04
C THR A 77 -9.13 -2.75 13.55
N ILE A 78 -8.99 -3.86 12.82
CA ILE A 78 -9.20 -3.92 11.37
C ILE A 78 -10.23 -4.99 11.10
N SER A 79 -11.47 -4.56 10.87
CA SER A 79 -12.54 -5.44 10.40
C SER A 79 -12.57 -5.46 8.87
N GLU A 80 -13.55 -6.18 8.32
CA GLU A 80 -13.86 -6.12 6.90
C GLU A 80 -14.19 -4.70 6.42
N TYR A 81 -14.76 -3.87 7.30
CA TYR A 81 -15.13 -2.48 6.98
C TYR A 81 -13.92 -1.60 6.68
N GLU A 82 -12.89 -1.62 7.53
CA GLU A 82 -11.65 -0.87 7.32
C GLU A 82 -10.84 -1.47 6.16
N ARG A 83 -10.83 -2.80 6.01
CA ARG A 83 -10.19 -3.48 4.88
C ARG A 83 -10.79 -3.02 3.55
N ASP A 84 -12.11 -2.99 3.43
CA ASP A 84 -12.80 -2.65 2.18
C ASP A 84 -12.56 -1.18 1.82
N ALA A 85 -12.62 -0.28 2.81
CA ALA A 85 -12.24 1.12 2.63
C ALA A 85 -10.78 1.26 2.12
N TRP A 86 -9.84 0.50 2.69
CA TRP A 86 -8.45 0.51 2.24
C TRP A 86 -8.33 0.05 0.77
N LEU A 87 -8.99 -1.05 0.41
CA LEU A 87 -8.93 -1.62 -0.93
C LEU A 87 -9.58 -0.73 -1.99
N GLU A 88 -10.72 -0.11 -1.68
CA GLU A 88 -11.39 0.84 -2.57
C GLU A 88 -10.51 2.07 -2.86
N ASN A 89 -9.89 2.64 -1.82
CA ASN A 89 -8.96 3.77 -1.96
C ASN A 89 -7.72 3.38 -2.78
N MET A 90 -7.16 2.19 -2.53
CA MET A 90 -6.01 1.68 -3.29
C MET A 90 -6.37 1.42 -4.76
N HIS A 91 -7.52 0.80 -5.02
CA HIS A 91 -8.00 0.57 -6.38
C HIS A 91 -8.15 1.89 -7.14
N THR A 92 -8.78 2.89 -6.52
CA THR A 92 -8.94 4.23 -7.09
C THR A 92 -7.57 4.86 -7.41
N ALA A 93 -6.59 4.74 -6.52
CA ALA A 93 -5.25 5.25 -6.74
C ALA A 93 -4.51 4.56 -7.91
N ILE A 94 -4.65 3.23 -8.03
CA ILE A 94 -4.07 2.45 -9.14
C ILE A 94 -4.68 2.88 -10.47
N GLN A 95 -6.01 3.04 -10.54
CA GLN A 95 -6.69 3.51 -11.76
C GLN A 95 -6.26 4.93 -12.15
N HIS A 96 -6.10 5.82 -11.16
CA HIS A 96 -5.62 7.18 -11.40
C HIS A 96 -4.19 7.21 -11.95
N ALA A 97 -3.32 6.30 -11.51
CA ALA A 97 -1.91 6.25 -11.90
C ALA A 97 -1.67 5.82 -13.36
N LYS A 98 -2.68 5.26 -14.05
CA LYS A 98 -2.60 4.83 -15.46
C LYS A 98 -1.33 3.99 -15.74
N LEU A 99 -1.09 3.02 -14.86
CA LEU A 99 0.07 2.14 -14.94
C LEU A 99 0.04 1.31 -16.24
N PRO A 100 1.19 0.79 -16.71
CA PRO A 100 1.24 -0.11 -17.85
C PRO A 100 0.24 -1.27 -17.75
N ALA A 101 -0.30 -1.71 -18.89
CA ALA A 101 -1.35 -2.72 -18.93
C ALA A 101 -1.00 -3.97 -18.10
N GLY A 102 -1.94 -4.41 -17.25
CA GLY A 102 -1.83 -5.60 -16.42
C GLY A 102 -1.04 -5.45 -15.11
N VAL A 103 -0.14 -4.46 -14.98
CA VAL A 103 0.65 -4.32 -13.74
C VAL A 103 -0.18 -3.75 -12.58
N GLY A 104 -1.16 -2.90 -12.88
CA GLY A 104 -2.11 -2.38 -11.89
C GLY A 104 -2.99 -3.49 -11.30
N ASP A 105 -3.55 -4.36 -12.15
CA ASP A 105 -4.37 -5.49 -11.72
C ASP A 105 -3.56 -6.48 -10.88
N TYR A 106 -2.33 -6.78 -11.32
CA TYR A 106 -1.39 -7.61 -10.57
C TYR A 106 -1.10 -7.03 -9.18
N LEU A 107 -0.79 -5.73 -9.10
CA LEU A 107 -0.54 -5.03 -7.84
C LEU A 107 -1.76 -5.11 -6.92
N PHE A 108 -2.94 -4.79 -7.46
CA PHE A 108 -4.18 -4.80 -6.70
C PHE A 108 -4.47 -6.18 -6.12
N GLU A 109 -4.36 -7.26 -6.91
CA GLU A 109 -4.63 -8.61 -6.43
C GLU A 109 -3.67 -9.05 -5.32
N ARG A 110 -2.38 -8.73 -5.46
CA ARG A 110 -1.38 -9.00 -4.41
C ARG A 110 -1.71 -8.26 -3.11
N LEU A 111 -2.16 -7.01 -3.21
CA LEU A 111 -2.54 -6.20 -2.05
C LEU A 111 -3.87 -6.68 -1.44
N ARG A 112 -4.84 -7.12 -2.25
CA ARG A 112 -6.10 -7.71 -1.80
C ARG A 112 -5.88 -8.93 -0.91
N LEU A 113 -5.04 -9.86 -1.35
CA LEU A 113 -4.66 -11.03 -0.54
C LEU A 113 -3.97 -10.62 0.77
N THR A 114 -3.10 -9.62 0.72
CA THR A 114 -2.38 -9.12 1.90
C THR A 114 -3.34 -8.43 2.88
N ALA A 115 -4.23 -7.56 2.40
CA ALA A 115 -5.22 -6.85 3.19
C ALA A 115 -6.21 -7.81 3.87
N ASN A 116 -6.68 -8.84 3.15
CA ASN A 116 -7.49 -9.91 3.73
C ASN A 116 -6.80 -10.58 4.92
N HIS A 117 -5.48 -10.80 4.85
CA HIS A 117 -4.74 -11.38 5.96
C HIS A 117 -4.60 -10.42 7.15
N MET A 118 -4.74 -9.11 6.96
CA MET A 118 -4.61 -8.11 8.05
C MET A 118 -5.85 -8.00 8.93
N VAL A 119 -7.03 -8.40 8.45
CA VAL A 119 -8.29 -8.42 9.24
C VAL A 119 -8.11 -9.20 10.55
N ASN A 120 -8.43 -8.57 11.68
CA ASN A 120 -8.13 -9.10 13.02
C ASN A 120 -9.29 -8.97 14.03
N SER A 121 -10.46 -8.53 13.58
CA SER A 121 -11.70 -8.42 14.37
C SER A 121 -12.89 -8.99 13.60
#